data_AF-A0A9E4FV51-F1
#
_entry.id   AF-A0A9E4FV51-F1
#
_cell.length_a   1.000
_cell.length_b   1.000
_cell.length_c   1.000
_cell.angle_alpha   90.00
_cell.angle_beta   90.00
_cell.angle_gamma   90.00
#
_symmetry.space_group_name_H-M   'P 1'
#
loop_
_entity.id
_entity.type
_entity.pdbx_description
1 polymer ?
#
loop_
_entity_poly.entity_id
_entity_poly.type
_entity_poly.pdbx_seq_one_letter_code
_entity_poly.pdbx_strand_id
1 'polypeptide(L)'
;MREALEGARASVTTGRDAPEAGAVAADAAARLARERRAWPAPVINATGVILHTNLGRAPLSEASVRAAANAAAEYSDLELDLET
;
A
#
# COMPACT_ATOMS: atom_id res chain seq x y z
N MET A 1 -8.69 -14.12 -6.90
CA MET A 1 -9.34 -15.33 -7.46
C MET A 1 -9.97 -15.07 -8.82
N ARG A 2 -10.96 -14.18 -8.96
CA ARG A 2 -11.61 -13.89 -10.27
C ARG A 2 -10.61 -13.47 -11.36
N GLU A 3 -9.70 -12.55 -11.07
CA GLU A 3 -8.72 -12.10 -12.05
C GLU A 3 -7.72 -13.17 -12.49
N ALA A 4 -7.31 -14.07 -11.59
CA ALA A 4 -6.41 -15.17 -11.92
C ALA A 4 -7.10 -16.18 -12.87
N LEU A 5 -8.39 -16.44 -12.65
CA LEU A 5 -9.21 -17.27 -13.53
C LEU A 5 -9.42 -16.61 -14.89
N GLU A 6 -9.65 -15.29 -14.92
CA GLU A 6 -9.78 -14.55 -16.18
C GLU A 6 -8.48 -14.58 -16.98
N GLY A 7 -7.33 -14.40 -16.32
CA GLY A 7 -6.01 -14.55 -16.95
C GLY A 7 -5.78 -15.96 -17.54
N ALA A 8 -6.15 -17.00 -16.79
CA ALA A 8 -6.09 -18.38 -17.25
C ALA A 8 -7.05 -18.67 -18.41
N ARG A 9 -8.25 -18.08 -18.40
CA ARG A 9 -9.21 -18.21 -19.49
C ARG A 9 -8.69 -17.54 -20.76
N ALA A 10 -8.12 -16.34 -20.63
CA ALA A 10 -7.52 -15.60 -21.73
C ALA A 10 -6.32 -16.35 -22.36
N SER A 11 -5.53 -17.08 -21.56
CA SER A 11 -4.43 -17.90 -22.11
C SER A 11 -4.93 -19.06 -22.96
N VAL A 12 -6.02 -19.72 -22.56
CA VAL A 12 -6.62 -20.81 -23.33
C VAL A 12 -7.26 -20.30 -24.62
N THR A 13 -7.96 -19.17 -24.58
CA THR A 13 -8.57 -18.56 -25.78
C THR A 13 -7.53 -18.09 -26.80
N THR A 14 -6.28 -17.88 -26.39
CA THR A 14 -5.15 -17.52 -27.27
C THR A 14 -4.37 -18.75 -27.76
N GLY A 15 -4.90 -19.96 -27.55
CA GLY A 15 -4.35 -21.21 -28.08
C GLY A 15 -3.20 -21.80 -27.25
N ARG A 16 -2.95 -21.30 -26.04
CA ARG A 16 -2.04 -21.96 -25.09
C ARG A 16 -2.77 -23.02 -24.30
N ASP A 17 -2.03 -24.00 -23.78
CA ASP A 17 -2.58 -25.02 -22.90
C ASP A 17 -3.17 -24.41 -21.63
N ALA A 18 -4.17 -25.11 -21.07
CA ALA A 18 -4.76 -24.72 -19.80
C ALA A 18 -3.70 -24.81 -18.68
N PRO A 19 -3.47 -23.74 -17.92
CA PRO A 19 -2.55 -23.80 -16.80
C PRO A 19 -3.08 -24.79 -15.75
N GLU A 20 -2.15 -25.49 -15.10
CA GLU A 20 -2.50 -26.37 -13.99
C GLU A 20 -3.22 -25.59 -12.89
N ALA A 21 -4.17 -26.24 -12.21
CA ALA A 21 -4.94 -25.62 -11.13
C ALA A 21 -4.02 -25.03 -10.03
N GLY A 22 -2.89 -25.68 -9.76
CA GLY A 22 -1.87 -25.20 -8.82
C GLY A 22 -1.24 -23.86 -9.24
N ALA A 23 -0.99 -23.68 -10.55
CA ALA A 23 -0.43 -22.42 -11.07
C ALA A 23 -1.45 -21.27 -10.97
N VAL A 24 -2.73 -21.54 -11.24
CA VAL A 24 -3.81 -20.55 -11.08
C VAL A 24 -3.99 -20.16 -9.60
N ALA A 25 -3.93 -21.13 -8.70
CA ALA A 25 -4.00 -20.88 -7.26
C ALA A 25 -2.80 -20.04 -6.77
N ALA A 26 -1.59 -20.33 -7.26
CA ALA A 26 -0.40 -19.56 -6.94
C ALA A 26 -0.48 -18.10 -7.43
N ASP A 27 -0.95 -17.86 -8.66
CA ASP A 27 -1.17 -16.49 -9.15
C ASP A 27 -2.23 -15.76 -8.32
N ALA A 28 -3.35 -16.43 -8.00
CA ALA A 28 -4.39 -15.86 -7.16
C ALA A 28 -3.86 -15.47 -5.76
N ALA A 29 -3.02 -16.32 -5.15
CA ALA A 29 -2.39 -16.03 -3.88
C ALA A 29 -1.39 -14.87 -3.97
N ALA A 30 -0.58 -14.81 -5.02
CA ALA A 30 0.37 -13.72 -5.25
C ALA A 30 -0.34 -12.37 -5.48
N ARG A 31 -1.46 -12.35 -6.19
CA ARG A 31 -2.32 -11.16 -6.36
C ARG A 31 -2.88 -10.68 -5.03
N LEU A 32 -3.48 -11.59 -4.26
CA LEU A 32 -4.01 -11.27 -2.94
C LEU A 32 -2.91 -10.72 -2.02
N ALA A 33 -1.71 -11.30 -2.02
CA ALA A 33 -0.58 -10.80 -1.24
C ALA A 33 -0.19 -9.37 -1.62
N ARG A 34 -0.22 -9.02 -2.93
CA ARG A 34 0.04 -7.66 -3.39
C ARG A 34 -1.05 -6.67 -2.98
N GLU A 35 -2.32 -7.05 -3.09
CA GLU A 35 -3.47 -6.23 -2.68
C GLU A 35 -3.51 -6.00 -1.17
N ARG A 36 -3.11 -7.01 -0.38
CA ARG A 36 -3.09 -6.94 1.08
C ARG A 36 -1.84 -6.28 1.64
N ARG A 37 -0.85 -5.97 0.80
CA ARG A 37 0.35 -5.26 1.23
C ARG A 37 -0.04 -3.86 1.69
N ALA A 38 0.42 -3.48 2.88
CA ALA A 38 0.27 -2.12 3.37
C ALA A 38 0.85 -1.13 2.35
N TRP A 39 0.04 -0.15 1.97
CA TRP A 39 0.42 0.93 1.06
C TRP A 39 0.09 2.27 1.70
N PRO A 40 0.98 3.28 1.62
CA PRO A 40 2.32 3.23 1.03
C PRO A 40 3.34 2.45 1.89
N ALA A 41 4.39 1.92 1.25
CA ALA A 41 5.48 1.21 1.93
C ALA A 41 6.73 2.10 2.09
N PRO A 42 7.51 1.94 3.17
CA PRO A 42 8.80 2.63 3.33
C PRO A 42 9.79 2.29 2.20
N VAL A 43 10.64 3.26 1.84
CA VAL A 43 11.67 3.12 0.81
C VAL A 43 13.01 3.74 1.25
N ILE A 44 14.10 3.32 0.62
CA ILE A 44 15.43 3.93 0.79
C ILE A 44 15.63 4.97 -0.31
N ASN A 45 15.89 6.22 0.07
CA ASN A 45 16.26 7.26 -0.89
C ASN A 45 17.77 7.16 -1.20
N ALA A 46 18.09 6.74 -2.42
CA ALA A 46 19.46 6.63 -2.93
C ALA A 46 19.80 7.69 -4.00
N THR A 47 18.96 8.70 -4.20
CA THR A 47 19.15 9.71 -5.26
C THR A 47 19.98 10.92 -4.82
N GLY A 48 20.18 11.09 -3.50
CA GLY A 48 20.81 12.28 -2.93
C GLY A 48 19.91 13.52 -2.87
N VAL A 49 18.65 13.43 -3.37
CA VAL A 49 17.69 14.54 -3.31
C VAL A 49 17.04 14.59 -1.92
N ILE A 50 17.24 15.70 -1.20
CA ILE A 50 16.69 15.88 0.16
C ILE A 50 15.16 16.04 0.12
N LEU A 51 14.64 16.93 -0.74
CA LEU A 51 13.20 17.17 -0.91
C LEU A 51 12.67 16.39 -2.10
N HIS A 52 12.42 15.10 -1.90
CA HIS A 52 11.98 14.24 -2.99
C HIS A 52 10.45 14.19 -3.10
N THR A 53 9.87 14.95 -4.02
CA THR A 53 8.40 15.07 -4.19
C THR A 53 7.71 13.72 -4.40
N ASN A 54 8.27 12.84 -5.24
CA ASN A 54 7.71 11.51 -5.47
C ASN A 54 7.86 10.53 -4.28
N LEU A 55 8.71 10.84 -3.29
CA LEU A 55 8.89 10.02 -2.08
C LEU A 55 8.29 10.68 -0.82
N GLY A 56 7.48 11.72 -0.98
CA GLY A 56 6.82 12.37 0.16
C GLY A 56 7.59 13.54 0.79
N ARG A 57 8.54 14.14 0.05
CA ARG A 57 9.35 15.31 0.47
C ARG A 57 10.28 14.98 1.65
N ALA A 58 10.24 15.77 2.71
CA ALA A 58 11.07 15.59 3.90
C ALA A 58 10.37 14.63 4.89
N PRO A 59 11.06 13.60 5.41
CA PRO A 59 10.56 12.82 6.53
C PRO A 59 10.25 13.71 7.75
N LEU A 60 9.16 13.40 8.45
CA LEU A 60 8.81 14.07 9.69
C LEU A 60 9.75 13.67 10.82
N SER A 61 9.97 14.59 11.76
CA SER A 61 10.67 14.25 13.00
C SER A 61 9.84 13.28 13.85
N GLU A 62 10.48 12.48 14.70
CA GLU A 62 9.78 11.56 15.60
C GLU A 62 8.79 12.30 16.52
N ALA A 63 9.17 13.49 17.00
CA ALA A 63 8.30 14.32 17.83
C ALA A 63 7.02 14.74 17.08
N SER A 64 7.15 15.13 15.81
CA SER A 64 6.02 15.50 14.96
C SER A 64 5.10 14.31 14.68
N VAL A 65 5.67 13.13 14.41
CA VAL A 65 4.89 11.89 14.18
C VAL A 65 4.10 11.52 15.44
N ARG A 66 4.72 11.58 16.62
CA ARG A 66 4.06 11.26 17.89
C ARG A 66 2.95 12.26 18.22
N ALA A 67 3.19 13.56 18.04
CA ALA A 67 2.16 14.58 18.24
C ALA A 67 0.95 14.36 17.32
N ALA A 68 1.18 14.08 16.03
CA ALA A 68 0.11 13.79 15.08
C ALA A 68 -0.66 12.51 15.42
N ALA A 69 0.04 11.45 15.85
CA ALA A 69 -0.59 10.20 16.25
C ALA A 69 -1.50 10.40 17.48
N ASN A 70 -1.03 11.13 18.50
CA ASN A 70 -1.82 11.43 19.69
C ASN A 70 -3.07 12.26 19.34
N ALA A 71 -2.90 13.33 18.56
CA ALA A 71 -4.01 14.19 18.14
C ALA A 71 -5.05 13.45 17.27
N ALA A 72 -4.65 12.40 16.56
CA ALA A 72 -5.56 11.58 15.75
C ALA A 72 -6.25 10.46 16.54
N ALA A 73 -5.67 10.04 17.68
CA ALA A 73 -6.18 8.93 18.48
C ALA A 73 -7.21 9.37 19.54
N GLU A 74 -7.17 10.64 19.94
CA GLU A 74 -7.98 11.19 21.03
C GLU A 74 -8.78 12.41 20.56
N TYR A 75 -9.85 12.76 21.29
CA TYR A 75 -10.51 14.05 21.08
C TYR A 75 -9.54 15.17 21.46
N SER A 76 -9.54 16.24 20.67
CA SER A 76 -8.73 17.43 20.93
C SER A 76 -9.60 18.66 21.11
N ASP A 77 -9.00 19.68 21.69
CA ASP A 77 -9.49 21.05 21.83
C ASP A 77 -9.41 21.84 20.50
N LEU A 78 -9.34 21.15 19.35
CA LEU A 78 -9.12 21.75 18.03
C LEU A 78 -10.07 22.92 17.71
N GLU A 79 -11.32 22.85 18.19
CA GLU A 79 -12.33 23.90 18.03
C GLU A 79 -12.86 24.43 19.39
N LEU A 80 -12.14 24.22 20.49
CA LEU A 80 -12.55 24.63 21.84
C LEU A 80 -11.47 25.50 22.48
N ASP A 81 -11.85 26.71 22.89
CA ASP A 81 -11.02 27.48 23.81
C ASP A 81 -11.35 27.04 25.24
N LEU A 82 -10.37 26.45 25.92
CA LEU A 82 -10.51 25.98 27.29
C LEU A 82 -10.36 27.09 28.34
N GLU A 83 -10.00 28.31 27.91
CA GLU A 83 -9.83 29.49 28.77
C GLU A 83 -11.09 30.39 28.82
N THR A 84 -12.12 30.08 28.03
CA THR A 84 -13.44 30.76 28.03
C THR A 84 -14.51 29.98 28.75
#